data_AF-V7CWV1-F1
#
_entry.id   AF-V7CWV1-F1
#
_cell.length_a   1.000
_cell.length_b   1.000
_cell.length_c   1.000
_cell.angle_alpha   90.00
_cell.angle_beta   90.00
_cell.angle_gamma   90.00
#
_symmetry.space_group_name_H-M   'P 1'
#
loop_
_entity.id
_entity.type
_entity.pdbx_description
1 polymer ?
#
loop_
_entity_poly.entity_id
_entity_poly.type
_entity_poly.pdbx_seq_one_letter_code
_entity_poly.pdbx_strand_id
1 'polypeptide(L)' 'MGQFFFIVHLFGHASFALLFFFGHIWHGARTLFRDVFAGIDPDLDAQVEFGAFQKLGDPTTRRQVV' A
#
# COMPACT_ATOMS: atom_id res chain seq x y z
N MET A 1 4.97 38.35 21.98
CA MET A 1 6.07 37.40 21.70
C MET A 1 5.67 35.92 21.81
N GLY A 2 4.91 35.49 22.83
CA GLY A 2 4.59 34.06 23.04
C GLY A 2 3.61 33.40 22.05
N GLN A 3 2.60 34.11 21.54
CA GLN A 3 1.61 33.51 20.63
C GLN A 3 2.13 33.22 19.22
N PHE A 4 3.06 34.03 18.72
CA PHE A 4 3.66 33.81 17.40
C PHE A 4 4.50 32.54 17.38
N PHE A 5 5.36 32.34 18.40
CA PHE A 5 6.19 31.14 18.56
C PHE A 5 5.35 29.86 18.70
N PHE A 6 4.22 29.92 19.41
CA PHE A 6 3.30 28.78 19.56
C PHE A 6 2.69 28.34 18.22
N ILE A 7 2.32 29.29 17.36
CA ILE A 7 1.79 28.98 16.01
C ILE A 7 2.84 28.29 15.16
N VAL A 8 4.09 28.79 15.14
CA VAL A 8 5.16 28.16 14.34
C VAL A 8 5.46 26.75 14.81
N HIS A 9 5.46 26.51 16.13
CA HIS A 9 5.70 25.20 16.69
C HIS A 9 4.58 24.21 16.33
N LEU A 10 3.32 24.57 16.58
CA LEU A 10 2.19 23.67 16.34
C LEU A 10 1.98 23.41 14.85
N PHE A 11 1.94 24.47 14.04
CA PHE A 11 1.75 24.35 12.60
C PHE A 11 2.91 23.63 11.93
N GLY A 12 4.16 23.93 12.34
CA GLY A 12 5.35 23.27 11.82
C GLY A 12 5.32 21.76 12.10
N HIS A 13 5.13 21.36 13.36
CA HIS A 13 5.11 19.94 13.71
C HIS A 13 3.94 19.20 13.07
N ALA A 14 2.74 19.79 13.01
CA ALA A 14 1.59 19.18 12.33
C ALA A 14 1.86 18.97 10.83
N SER A 15 2.46 19.96 10.17
CA SER A 15 2.82 19.88 8.76
C SER A 15 3.89 18.82 8.50
N PHE A 16 4.94 18.77 9.31
CA PHE A 16 5.98 17.74 9.17
C PHE A 16 5.45 16.36 9.49
N ALA A 17 4.64 16.18 10.54
CA ALA A 17 4.02 14.89 10.84
C ALA A 17 3.19 14.37 9.66
N LEU A 18 2.43 15.24 8.98
CA LEU A 18 1.68 14.88 7.78
C LEU A 18 2.60 14.48 6.62
N LEU A 19 3.67 15.23 6.38
CA LEU A 19 4.66 14.89 5.34
C LEU A 19 5.34 13.54 5.60
N PHE A 20 5.76 13.29 6.84
CA PHE A 20 6.39 12.03 7.24
C PHE A 20 5.41 10.86 7.20
N PHE A 21 4.13 11.08 7.50
CA PHE A 21 3.09 10.06 7.35
C PHE A 21 2.99 9.60 5.88
N PHE A 22 2.90 10.53 4.92
CA PHE A 22 2.90 10.17 3.50
C PHE A 22 4.21 9.51 3.07
N GLY A 23 5.36 9.99 3.55
CA GLY A 23 6.66 9.37 3.31
C GLY A 23 6.70 7.91 3.80
N HIS A 24 6.18 7.64 4.99
CA HIS A 24 6.13 6.29 5.55
C HIS A 24 5.27 5.36 4.71
N ILE A 25 4.06 5.78 4.32
CA ILE A 25 3.18 4.98 3.46
C ILE A 25 3.83 4.71 2.09
N TRP A 26 4.41 5.74 1.48
CA TRP A 26 5.11 5.63 0.20
C TRP A 26 6.27 4.63 0.25
N HIS A 27 7.18 4.79 1.22
CA HIS A 27 8.34 3.90 1.35
C HIS A 27 7.94 2.49 1.78
N GLY A 28 6.94 2.35 2.65
CA GLY A 28 6.38 1.06 3.04
C GLY A 28 5.80 0.30 1.85
N ALA A 29 4.96 0.96 1.05
CA ALA A 29 4.39 0.37 -0.17
C ALA A 29 5.48 -0.05 -1.18
N ARG A 30 6.49 0.80 -1.43
CA ARG A 30 7.60 0.45 -2.34
C ARG A 30 8.45 -0.71 -1.84
N THR A 31 8.54 -0.90 -0.52
CA THR A 31 9.30 -2.00 0.06
C THR A 31 8.55 -3.33 -0.06
N LEU A 32 7.25 -3.32 0.24
CA LEU A 32 6.41 -4.53 0.19
C LEU A 32 6.08 -4.95 -1.24
N PHE A 33 5.70 -4.01 -2.11
CA PHE A 33 5.25 -4.26 -3.48
C PHE A 33 6.37 -3.98 -4.50
N ARG A 34 7.62 -4.29 -4.14
CA ARG A 34 8.79 -3.99 -4.97
C ARG A 34 8.77 -4.75 -6.30
N ASP A 35 8.21 -5.95 -6.28
CA ASP A 35 8.14 -6.91 -7.36
C ASP A 35 7.18 -6.45 -8.46
N VAL A 36 6.05 -5.87 -8.09
CA VAL A 36 5.05 -5.33 -9.02
C VAL A 36 5.22 -3.84 -9.31
N PHE A 37 6.27 -3.20 -8.78
CA PHE A 37 6.46 -1.75 -8.89
C PHE A 37 6.63 -1.27 -10.35
N ALA A 38 7.22 -2.10 -11.21
CA ALA A 38 7.41 -1.79 -12.63
C ALA A 38 6.25 -2.27 -13.53
N GLY A 39 5.21 -2.88 -12.94
CA GLY A 39 4.10 -3.50 -13.65
C GLY A 39 3.72 -4.86 -13.07
N ILE A 40 2.51 -5.31 -13.35
CA ILE A 40 2.01 -6.66 -13.00
C ILE A 40 2.35 -7.65 -14.12
N ASP A 41 2.38 -8.94 -13.77
CA ASP A 41 2.55 -10.03 -14.75
C ASP A 41 1.36 -10.03 -15.75
N PRO A 42 1.61 -10.01 -17.06
CA PRO A 42 0.55 -10.04 -18.07
C PRO A 42 -0.29 -11.34 -18.06
N ASP A 43 0.19 -12.44 -17.49
CA ASP A 43 -0.50 -13.74 -17.50
C ASP A 43 -1.32 -14.01 -16.21
N LEU A 44 -1.70 -12.95 -15.46
CA LEU A 44 -2.36 -13.08 -14.15
C LEU A 44 -3.88 -13.40 -14.20
N ASP A 45 -4.48 -13.47 -15.39
CA ASP A 45 -5.94 -13.48 -15.59
C ASP A 45 -6.68 -14.62 -14.86
N ALA A 46 -6.09 -15.82 -14.81
CA ALA A 46 -6.73 -16.96 -14.14
C ALA A 46 -6.89 -16.74 -12.63
N GLN A 47 -5.94 -16.06 -11.98
CA GLN A 47 -5.95 -15.86 -10.52
C GLN A 47 -7.00 -14.86 -10.04
N VAL A 48 -7.48 -13.98 -10.93
CA VAL A 48 -8.49 -12.96 -10.63
C VAL A 48 -9.90 -13.39 -11.01
N GLU A 49 -10.05 -14.55 -11.68
CA GLU A 49 -11.35 -15.10 -12.05
C GLU A 49 -12.18 -15.51 -10.82
N PHE A 50 -13.44 -15.07 -10.78
CA PHE A 50 -14.32 -15.32 -9.64
C PHE A 50 -14.57 -16.81 -9.44
N GLY A 51 -14.26 -17.31 -8.23
CA GLY A 51 -14.54 -18.68 -7.85
C GLY A 51 -13.60 -19.74 -8.45
N ALA A 52 -12.53 -19.33 -9.17
CA ALA A 52 -11.53 -20.23 -9.73
C ALA A 52 -10.67 -20.92 -8.64
N PHE A 53 -10.43 -20.23 -7.52
CA PHE A 53 -9.62 -20.71 -6.40
C PHE A 53 -10.40 -20.64 -5.09
N GLN A 54 -10.13 -21.58 -4.17
CA GLN A 54 -10.69 -21.56 -2.82
C GLN A 54 -10.05 -20.47 -1.94
N LYS A 55 -8.80 -20.08 -2.24
CA LYS A 55 -8.05 -19.03 -1.56
C LYS A 55 -7.44 -18.08 -2.59
N LEU A 56 -7.66 -16.78 -2.39
CA LEU A 56 -7.14 -15.75 -3.29
C LEU A 56 -5.61 -15.68 -3.24
N GLY A 57 -4.97 -15.57 -4.39
CA GLY A 57 -3.50 -15.51 -4.52
C GLY A 57 -2.78 -16.83 -4.26
N ASP A 58 -3.51 -17.96 -4.20
CA ASP A 58 -2.93 -19.29 -3.98
C ASP A 58 -3.30 -20.25 -5.12
N PRO A 59 -2.41 -20.41 -6.13
CA PRO A 59 -2.65 -21.25 -7.30
C PRO A 59 -2.87 -22.74 -6.99
N THR A 60 -2.44 -23.19 -5.80
CA THR A 60 -2.58 -24.60 -5.39
C THR A 60 -4.00 -24.95 -4.96
N THR A 61 -4.85 -23.94 -4.76
CA THR A 61 -6.21 -24.11 -4.22
C THR A 61 -7.29 -24.08 -5.30
N ARG A 62 -6.93 -24.39 -6.56
CA ARG A 62 -7.88 -24.37 -7.67
C ARG A 62 -9.09 -25.25 -7.35
N ARG A 63 -10.29 -24.71 -7.54
CA ARG A 63 -11.53 -25.43 -7.23
C ARG A 63 -11.67 -26.60 -8.22
N GLN A 64 -11.76 -27.82 -7.71
CA GLN A 64 -12.17 -28.97 -8.52
C GLN A 64 -13.69 -28.90 -8.70
N VAL A 65 -14.15 -28.92 -9.94
CA VAL A 65 -15.57 -29.12 -10.25
C VAL A 65 -15.84 -30.58 -9.93
N VAL A 66 -16.59 -30.83 -8.87
CA VAL A 66 -17.16 -32.15 -8.56
C VAL A 66 -18.44 -32.30 -9.36
#